data_AF-A0AAE2YEE8-F1
#
_entry.id   AF-A0AAE2YEE8-F1
#
_cell.length_a   1.000
_cell.length_b   1.000
_cell.length_c   1.000
_cell.angle_alpha   90.00
_cell.angle_beta   90.00
_cell.angle_gamma   90.00
#
_symmetry.space_group_name_H-M   'P 1'
#
loop_
_entity.id
_entity.type
_entity.pdbx_description
1 polymer ?
#
loop_
_entity_poly.entity_id
_entity_poly.type
_entity_poly.pdbx_seq_one_letter_code
_entity_poly.pdbx_strand_id
1 'polypeptide(L)'
;MGNFIKFIKEINQRIGVSLPSSWTDLTEVQLAQRFLEKLNEYFFQTYEGIGTTTFQGEELQYFSEFHKFWEANHKEILNARIDEKQSRLAAQALSSAIRKYGKEILGVTHQTLGLPPQAIAQVRFFTANQDFRGPPENQFEKYFQDPTRFDAQEIFESPDDFLKFLGVTRLSQTDKRRDFAKNAALFLLQKNISAYEIARIYNNDAVQIRAALVNTPNMGYGQKKANMFIRDMVELSVWPKLQNFDKIDVASDINTMKLALRTRILKTDIPLLSSFLDIFCYQYIYIDEMNTKAWRKVRKEWVKLDPSTAPSSPCQMDFLLYRIGREYCDDNVVEYECENGHIFYYFGAQLKSCIKCRISGKRVSANPKRRFLPCQINSSQLPRENGKLLIKDDNLLKTFDGVCIFEDVCKPKTEEFRALNPPKSISIKGQTGWTKSYAYRERGGGGMMG
;
A
#
# COMPACT_ATOMS: atom_id res chain seq x y z
N MET A 1 27.68 17.78 27.93
CA MET A 1 27.24 16.39 28.20
C MET A 1 26.95 15.76 26.86
N GLY A 2 27.60 14.65 26.52
CA GLY A 2 27.46 14.06 25.20
C GLY A 2 26.04 13.56 24.93
N ASN A 3 25.71 13.48 23.64
CA ASN A 3 24.35 13.16 23.18
C ASN A 3 23.91 11.76 23.64
N PHE A 4 24.83 10.82 23.85
CA PHE A 4 24.51 9.46 24.24
C PHE A 4 24.06 9.36 25.71
N ILE A 5 24.76 10.04 26.61
CA ILE A 5 24.35 10.11 28.04
C ILE A 5 22.96 10.75 28.16
N LYS A 6 22.68 11.81 27.38
CA LYS A 6 21.38 12.47 27.37
C LYS A 6 20.27 11.50 26.93
N PHE A 7 20.51 10.73 25.87
CA PHE A 7 19.59 9.71 25.38
C PHE A 7 19.27 8.64 26.45
N ILE A 8 20.29 8.09 27.12
CA ILE A 8 20.12 7.09 28.17
C ILE A 8 19.31 7.65 29.35
N LYS A 9 19.60 8.89 29.78
CA LYS A 9 18.84 9.57 30.84
C LYS A 9 17.38 9.77 30.45
N GLU A 10 17.12 10.19 29.22
CA GLU A 10 15.75 10.42 28.74
C GLU A 10 14.93 9.12 28.71
N ILE A 11 15.53 8.00 28.24
CA ILE A 11 14.87 6.69 28.28
C ILE A 11 14.53 6.30 29.71
N ASN A 12 15.52 6.31 30.61
CA ASN A 12 15.37 5.89 32.00
C ASN A 12 14.30 6.72 32.73
N GLN A 13 14.30 8.04 32.52
CA GLN A 13 13.28 8.93 33.05
C GLN A 13 11.88 8.59 32.52
N ARG A 14 11.73 8.32 31.21
CA ARG A 14 10.43 7.99 30.61
C ARG A 14 9.87 6.64 31.09
N ILE A 15 10.73 5.68 31.41
CA ILE A 15 10.32 4.36 31.93
C ILE A 15 10.27 4.30 33.46
N GLY A 16 10.57 5.39 34.17
CA GLY A 16 10.53 5.45 35.63
C GLY A 16 11.63 4.64 36.33
N VAL A 17 12.75 4.39 35.65
CA VAL A 17 13.89 3.64 36.20
C VAL A 17 15.03 4.61 36.52
N SER A 18 15.54 4.55 37.75
CA SER A 18 16.71 5.34 38.15
C SER A 18 17.99 4.74 37.58
N LEU A 19 18.90 5.59 37.11
CA LEU A 19 20.23 5.13 36.70
C LEU A 19 20.99 4.56 37.92
N PRO A 20 21.67 3.41 37.78
CA PRO A 20 22.50 2.88 38.85
C PRO A 20 23.58 3.88 39.24
N SER A 21 23.88 3.97 40.54
CA SER A 21 24.99 4.80 41.05
C SER A 21 26.32 4.41 40.42
N SER A 22 26.54 3.13 40.14
CA SER A 22 27.74 2.62 39.46
C SER A 22 27.95 3.13 38.03
N TRP A 23 26.99 3.87 37.47
CA TRP A 23 27.11 4.48 36.14
C TRP A 23 27.62 5.92 36.20
N THR A 24 27.68 6.56 37.37
CA THR A 24 28.21 7.93 37.50
C THR A 24 29.71 8.02 37.24
N ASP A 25 30.42 6.90 37.42
CA ASP A 25 31.88 6.83 37.32
C ASP A 25 32.35 6.35 35.93
N LEU A 26 31.42 6.02 35.03
CA LEU A 26 31.74 5.54 33.69
C LEU A 26 31.99 6.71 32.73
N THR A 27 32.97 6.54 31.85
CA THR A 27 33.09 7.39 30.67
C THR A 27 31.93 7.14 29.70
N GLU A 28 31.61 8.11 28.85
CA GLU A 28 30.56 7.98 27.84
C GLU A 28 30.79 6.77 26.91
N VAL A 29 32.05 6.45 26.59
CA VAL A 29 32.43 5.29 25.78
C VAL A 29 32.12 3.97 26.50
N GLN A 30 32.48 3.86 27.78
CA GLN A 30 32.18 2.65 28.56
C GLN A 30 30.68 2.43 28.73
N LEU A 31 29.93 3.51 28.89
CA LEU A 31 28.47 3.46 28.91
C LEU A 31 27.91 2.95 27.57
N ALA A 32 28.43 3.48 26.46
CA ALA A 32 28.03 3.06 25.11
C ALA A 32 28.35 1.59 24.84
N GLN A 33 29.52 1.09 25.26
CA GLN A 33 29.89 -0.32 25.14
C GLN A 33 28.86 -1.23 25.82
N ARG A 34 28.54 -0.96 27.09
CA ARG A 34 27.57 -1.76 27.87
C ARG A 34 26.16 -1.71 27.28
N PHE A 35 25.73 -0.54 26.82
CA PHE A 35 24.42 -0.37 26.20
C PHE A 35 24.31 -1.09 24.86
N LEU A 36 25.30 -0.90 23.97
CA LEU A 36 25.29 -1.51 22.64
C LEU A 36 25.37 -3.03 22.72
N GLU A 37 26.14 -3.58 23.65
CA GLU A 37 26.18 -5.02 23.92
C GLU A 37 24.78 -5.58 24.23
N LYS A 38 24.10 -5.00 25.23
CA LYS A 38 22.77 -5.49 25.65
C LYS A 38 21.67 -5.20 24.65
N LEU A 39 21.74 -4.05 23.96
CA LEU A 39 20.82 -3.73 22.87
C LEU A 39 20.98 -4.74 21.73
N ASN A 40 22.22 -5.05 21.33
CA ASN A 40 22.49 -6.00 20.27
C ASN A 40 22.04 -7.41 20.65
N GLU A 41 22.29 -7.82 21.90
CA GLU A 41 21.83 -9.10 22.45
C GLU A 41 20.30 -9.27 22.37
N TYR A 42 19.54 -8.23 22.74
CA TYR A 42 18.08 -8.29 22.76
C TYR A 42 17.43 -8.15 21.37
N PHE A 43 17.92 -7.21 20.55
CA PHE A 43 17.28 -6.89 19.27
C PHE A 43 17.79 -7.72 18.10
N PHE A 44 19.04 -8.17 18.11
CA PHE A 44 19.70 -8.66 16.90
C PHE A 44 20.43 -9.99 17.05
N GLN A 45 20.49 -10.59 18.25
CA GLN A 45 21.14 -11.87 18.45
C GLN A 45 20.17 -13.01 18.76
N THR A 46 20.41 -14.16 18.12
CA THR A 46 19.75 -15.43 18.39
C THR A 46 20.65 -16.36 19.21
N TYR A 47 20.08 -17.45 19.73
CA TYR A 47 20.80 -18.49 20.46
C TYR A 47 20.01 -19.80 20.46
N GLU A 48 20.69 -20.90 20.78
CA GLU A 48 20.07 -22.22 20.84
C GLU A 48 18.97 -22.28 21.93
N GLY A 49 17.78 -22.76 21.57
CA GLY A 49 16.65 -22.86 22.50
C GLY A 49 15.80 -21.59 22.64
N ILE A 50 16.06 -20.53 21.86
CA ILE A 50 15.23 -19.30 21.87
C ILE A 50 13.75 -19.57 21.51
N GLY A 51 13.51 -20.59 20.69
CA GLY A 51 12.21 -21.00 20.17
C GLY A 51 12.04 -20.69 18.68
N THR A 52 10.85 -21.02 18.17
CA THR A 52 10.50 -20.88 16.76
C THR A 52 9.22 -20.08 16.57
N THR A 53 9.02 -19.61 15.35
CA THR A 53 7.79 -19.01 14.86
C THR A 53 7.41 -19.57 13.49
N THR A 54 6.14 -19.45 13.12
CA THR A 54 5.65 -19.85 11.80
C THR A 54 5.51 -18.62 10.90
N PHE A 55 6.27 -18.60 9.80
CA PHE A 55 6.18 -17.52 8.81
C PHE A 55 6.08 -18.10 7.41
N GLN A 56 5.03 -17.72 6.68
CA GLN A 56 4.72 -18.24 5.33
C GLN A 56 4.64 -19.77 5.25
N GLY A 57 4.19 -20.42 6.34
CA GLY A 57 4.06 -21.88 6.43
C GLY A 57 5.37 -22.62 6.71
N GLU A 58 6.47 -21.90 6.92
CA GLU A 58 7.76 -22.46 7.34
C GLU A 58 7.96 -22.16 8.82
N GLU A 59 8.47 -23.15 9.56
CA GLU A 59 8.92 -22.96 10.94
C GLU A 59 10.34 -22.40 10.93
N LEU A 60 10.54 -21.25 11.57
CA LEU A 60 11.80 -20.52 11.61
C LEU A 60 12.19 -20.24 13.05
N GLN A 61 13.48 -20.30 13.37
CA GLN A 61 14.00 -19.84 14.66
C GLN A 61 13.74 -18.33 14.83
N TYR A 62 13.46 -17.89 16.07
CA TYR A 62 13.41 -16.45 16.33
C TYR A 62 14.75 -15.78 16.04
N PHE A 63 14.68 -14.60 15.42
CA PHE A 63 15.86 -13.79 15.13
C PHE A 63 16.49 -13.20 16.39
N SER A 64 15.69 -12.86 17.39
CA SER A 64 16.14 -12.39 18.70
C SER A 64 15.01 -12.42 19.72
N GLU A 65 15.34 -12.18 21.00
CA GLU A 65 14.37 -12.09 22.10
C GLU A 65 13.31 -11.02 21.84
N PHE A 66 13.72 -9.90 21.24
CA PHE A 66 12.79 -8.88 20.82
C PHE A 66 11.72 -9.43 19.86
N HIS A 67 12.06 -10.28 18.90
CA HIS A 67 11.08 -10.77 17.92
C HIS A 67 10.07 -11.73 18.55
N LYS A 68 10.50 -12.53 19.54
CA LYS A 68 9.60 -13.36 20.35
C LYS A 68 8.66 -12.49 21.19
N PHE A 69 9.19 -11.46 21.83
CA PHE A 69 8.39 -10.49 22.57
C PHE A 69 7.43 -9.72 21.65
N TRP A 70 7.88 -9.33 20.46
CA TRP A 70 7.10 -8.58 19.47
C TRP A 70 5.94 -9.40 18.94
N GLU A 71 6.16 -10.67 18.59
CA GLU A 71 5.08 -11.59 18.19
C GLU A 71 3.95 -11.60 19.22
N ALA A 72 4.28 -11.72 20.51
CA ALA A 72 3.31 -11.79 21.59
C ALA A 72 2.62 -10.44 21.88
N ASN A 73 3.31 -9.30 21.72
CA ASN A 73 2.87 -8.02 22.30
C ASN A 73 2.60 -6.90 21.27
N HIS A 74 2.93 -7.07 19.99
CA HIS A 74 2.82 -6.00 18.98
C HIS A 74 1.44 -5.33 18.94
N LYS A 75 0.35 -6.09 19.11
CA LYS A 75 -1.02 -5.53 19.08
C LYS A 75 -1.30 -4.58 20.23
N GLU A 76 -0.84 -4.93 21.43
CA GLU A 76 -0.99 -4.13 22.64
C GLU A 76 -0.09 -2.90 22.59
N ILE A 77 1.17 -3.07 22.18
CA ILE A 77 2.13 -1.96 22.05
C ILE A 77 1.66 -0.93 21.02
N LEU A 78 1.20 -1.40 19.85
CA LEU A 78 0.71 -0.51 18.80
C LEU A 78 -0.66 0.08 19.13
N ASN A 79 -1.51 -0.68 19.84
CA ASN A 79 -2.88 -0.32 20.22
C ASN A 79 -3.64 0.35 19.06
N ALA A 80 -3.69 -0.33 17.92
CA ALA A 80 -4.32 0.22 16.73
C ALA A 80 -5.82 0.43 16.97
N ARG A 81 -6.30 1.66 16.76
CA ARG A 81 -7.68 2.09 17.03
C ARG A 81 -8.28 2.81 15.86
N ILE A 82 -9.57 2.55 15.61
CA ILE A 82 -10.36 3.26 14.60
C ILE A 82 -10.98 4.49 15.26
N ASP A 83 -10.69 5.67 14.73
CA ASP A 83 -11.24 6.91 15.25
C ASP A 83 -12.58 7.23 14.57
N GLU A 84 -13.66 7.20 15.34
CA GLU A 84 -15.01 7.42 14.80
C GLU A 84 -15.24 8.84 14.29
N LYS A 85 -14.66 9.84 14.97
CA LYS A 85 -14.80 11.25 14.58
C LYS A 85 -14.10 11.50 13.26
N GLN A 86 -12.87 11.02 13.12
CA GLN A 86 -12.13 11.09 11.86
C GLN A 86 -12.80 10.27 10.77
N SER A 87 -13.39 9.11 11.09
CA SER A 87 -14.15 8.32 10.13
C SER A 87 -15.35 9.10 9.56
N ARG A 88 -16.05 9.87 10.40
CA ARG A 88 -17.14 10.75 9.96
C ARG A 88 -16.65 11.92 9.11
N LEU A 89 -15.53 12.55 9.47
CA LEU A 89 -14.93 13.62 8.67
C LEU A 89 -14.48 13.11 7.29
N ALA A 90 -13.84 11.93 7.23
CA ALA A 90 -13.48 11.28 5.98
C ALA A 90 -14.72 10.95 5.13
N ALA A 91 -15.81 10.48 5.76
CA ALA A 91 -17.08 10.25 5.07
C ALA A 91 -17.70 11.54 4.50
N GLN A 92 -17.65 12.65 5.24
CA GLN A 92 -18.11 13.97 4.78
C GLN A 92 -17.30 14.48 3.59
N ALA A 93 -15.97 14.35 3.66
CA ALA A 93 -15.06 14.69 2.57
C ALA A 93 -15.38 13.91 1.29
N LEU A 94 -15.56 12.58 1.42
CA LEU A 94 -15.92 11.72 0.31
C LEU A 94 -17.30 12.05 -0.27
N SER A 95 -18.33 12.22 0.57
CA SER A 95 -19.66 12.63 0.14
C SER A 95 -19.63 13.96 -0.64
N SER A 96 -18.90 14.95 -0.13
CA SER A 96 -18.76 16.26 -0.77
C SER A 96 -18.04 16.16 -2.12
N ALA A 97 -17.01 15.31 -2.21
CA ALA A 97 -16.32 15.05 -3.47
C ALA A 97 -17.26 14.43 -4.51
N ILE A 98 -18.10 13.46 -4.13
CA ILE A 98 -19.08 12.86 -5.06
C ILE A 98 -20.12 13.88 -5.53
N ARG A 99 -20.59 14.77 -4.66
CA ARG A 99 -21.53 15.84 -5.08
C ARG A 99 -20.90 16.79 -6.09
N LYS A 100 -19.62 17.09 -5.93
CA LYS A 100 -18.89 18.05 -6.76
C LYS A 100 -18.41 17.46 -8.09
N TYR A 101 -17.90 16.23 -8.07
CA TYR A 101 -17.19 15.60 -9.18
C TYR A 101 -17.88 14.34 -9.72
N GLY A 102 -19.06 13.99 -9.21
CA GLY A 102 -19.81 12.82 -9.63
C GLY A 102 -19.30 11.50 -9.03
N LYS A 103 -20.01 10.40 -9.32
CA LYS A 103 -19.71 9.05 -8.79
C LYS A 103 -18.55 8.38 -9.53
N GLU A 104 -18.28 8.83 -10.75
CA GLU A 104 -17.22 8.36 -11.64
C GLU A 104 -15.82 8.43 -11.02
N ILE A 105 -15.59 9.28 -10.04
CA ILE A 105 -14.30 9.35 -9.33
C ILE A 105 -13.99 8.09 -8.51
N LEU A 106 -15.00 7.27 -8.20
CA LEU A 106 -14.84 5.96 -7.57
C LEU A 106 -14.50 4.86 -8.60
N GLY A 107 -14.82 5.10 -9.87
CA GLY A 107 -14.72 4.13 -10.94
C GLY A 107 -13.28 3.78 -11.29
N VAL A 108 -13.08 2.55 -11.74
CA VAL A 108 -11.79 2.07 -12.26
C VAL A 108 -11.50 2.70 -13.63
N THR A 109 -10.23 2.98 -13.93
CA THR A 109 -9.83 3.59 -15.23
C THR A 109 -9.63 2.57 -16.36
N HIS A 110 -10.27 1.41 -16.25
CA HIS A 110 -10.16 0.35 -17.24
C HIS A 110 -10.88 0.75 -18.53
N GLN A 111 -10.14 0.97 -19.62
CA GLN A 111 -10.73 1.14 -20.94
C GLN A 111 -11.08 -0.24 -21.51
N THR A 112 -12.36 -0.60 -21.44
CA THR A 112 -12.86 -1.88 -21.95
C THR A 112 -12.99 -1.91 -23.48
N LEU A 113 -12.83 -0.76 -24.15
CA LEU A 113 -12.86 -0.62 -25.61
C LEU A 113 -14.13 -1.20 -26.26
N GLY A 114 -15.25 -1.15 -25.54
CA GLY A 114 -16.53 -1.67 -26.02
C GLY A 114 -16.66 -3.19 -25.99
N LEU A 115 -15.75 -3.91 -25.33
CA LEU A 115 -15.84 -5.36 -25.18
C LEU A 115 -17.14 -5.80 -24.51
N PRO A 116 -17.73 -6.94 -24.92
CA PRO A 116 -18.90 -7.49 -24.25
C PRO A 116 -18.56 -7.95 -22.82
N PRO A 117 -19.54 -7.99 -21.90
CA PRO A 117 -19.33 -8.43 -20.52
C PRO A 117 -18.61 -9.76 -20.36
N GLN A 118 -18.86 -10.71 -21.27
CA GLN A 118 -18.23 -12.03 -21.28
C GLN A 118 -16.72 -11.93 -21.50
N ALA A 119 -16.30 -11.13 -22.49
CA ALA A 119 -14.89 -10.90 -22.77
C ALA A 119 -14.21 -10.13 -21.63
N ILE A 120 -14.88 -9.12 -21.07
CA ILE A 120 -14.37 -8.37 -19.92
C ILE A 120 -14.10 -9.31 -18.73
N ALA A 121 -15.06 -10.19 -18.42
CA ALA A 121 -14.94 -11.16 -17.35
C ALA A 121 -13.73 -12.07 -17.56
N GLN A 122 -13.59 -12.62 -18.77
CA GLN A 122 -12.53 -13.56 -19.12
C GLN A 122 -11.14 -12.91 -19.03
N VAL A 123 -10.99 -11.72 -19.61
CA VAL A 123 -9.73 -10.94 -19.55
C VAL A 123 -9.36 -10.64 -18.11
N ARG A 124 -10.27 -10.05 -17.33
CA ARG A 124 -9.99 -9.68 -15.94
C ARG A 124 -9.76 -10.88 -15.05
N PHE A 125 -10.42 -12.02 -15.29
CA PHE A 125 -10.20 -13.23 -14.51
C PHE A 125 -8.76 -13.72 -14.62
N PHE A 126 -8.21 -13.77 -15.84
CA PHE A 126 -6.84 -14.24 -16.06
C PHE A 126 -5.76 -13.19 -15.83
N THR A 127 -6.09 -11.91 -15.74
CA THR A 127 -5.09 -10.86 -15.50
C THR A 127 -5.09 -10.33 -14.06
N ALA A 128 -6.23 -10.31 -13.36
CA ALA A 128 -6.31 -9.79 -11.99
C ALA A 128 -5.60 -10.69 -10.97
N ASN A 129 -5.49 -11.99 -11.24
CA ASN A 129 -4.79 -12.95 -10.39
C ASN A 129 -3.27 -12.92 -10.56
N GLN A 130 -2.76 -12.36 -11.66
CA GLN A 130 -1.34 -12.32 -11.96
C GLN A 130 -0.61 -11.25 -11.15
N ASP A 131 0.67 -11.49 -10.86
CA ASP A 131 1.55 -10.49 -10.25
C ASP A 131 2.45 -9.87 -11.31
N PHE A 132 1.92 -8.85 -11.98
CA PHE A 132 2.72 -8.06 -12.90
C PHE A 132 3.46 -6.97 -12.11
N ARG A 133 4.77 -6.82 -12.32
CA ARG A 133 5.58 -5.71 -11.78
C ARG A 133 5.26 -4.39 -12.53
N GLY A 134 3.97 -4.07 -12.63
CA GLY A 134 3.34 -3.12 -13.54
C GLY A 134 2.26 -3.84 -14.36
N PRO A 135 0.95 -3.55 -14.17
CA PRO A 135 -0.10 -4.20 -14.97
C PRO A 135 0.19 -3.98 -16.46
N PRO A 136 0.05 -4.99 -17.33
CA PRO A 136 0.23 -4.80 -18.76
C PRO A 136 -0.66 -3.64 -19.19
N GLU A 137 -0.04 -2.62 -19.78
CA GLU A 137 -0.78 -1.59 -20.51
C GLU A 137 -1.63 -2.36 -21.52
N ASN A 138 -2.94 -2.09 -21.50
CA ASN A 138 -3.87 -2.53 -22.54
C ASN A 138 -4.25 -4.02 -22.56
N GLN A 139 -4.49 -4.62 -21.39
CA GLN A 139 -5.04 -5.98 -21.27
C GLN A 139 -6.28 -6.25 -22.13
N PHE A 140 -7.13 -5.26 -22.33
CA PHE A 140 -8.31 -5.36 -23.20
C PHE A 140 -7.97 -5.20 -24.69
N GLU A 141 -6.96 -4.42 -25.07
CA GLU A 141 -6.47 -4.38 -26.47
C GLU A 141 -5.91 -5.74 -26.88
N LYS A 142 -5.23 -6.43 -25.95
CA LYS A 142 -4.74 -7.80 -26.18
C LYS A 142 -5.86 -8.73 -26.62
N TYR A 143 -7.06 -8.60 -26.06
CA TYR A 143 -8.20 -9.41 -26.50
C TYR A 143 -8.52 -9.23 -27.98
N PHE A 144 -8.40 -8.01 -28.53
CA PHE A 144 -8.62 -7.78 -29.97
C PHE A 144 -7.50 -8.32 -30.85
N GLN A 145 -6.30 -8.52 -30.32
CA GLN A 145 -5.19 -9.13 -31.07
C GLN A 145 -5.45 -10.62 -31.30
N ASP A 146 -5.88 -11.34 -30.27
CA ASP A 146 -6.21 -12.76 -30.33
C ASP A 146 -7.12 -13.16 -29.15
N PRO A 147 -8.45 -13.23 -29.35
CA PRO A 147 -9.41 -13.63 -28.32
C PRO A 147 -9.17 -15.05 -27.79
N THR A 148 -8.62 -15.95 -28.62
CA THR A 148 -8.40 -17.35 -28.25
C THR A 148 -7.37 -17.51 -27.15
N ARG A 149 -6.45 -16.53 -27.00
CA ARG A 149 -5.48 -16.49 -25.90
C ARG A 149 -6.12 -16.30 -24.52
N PHE A 150 -7.39 -15.94 -24.45
CA PHE A 150 -8.15 -15.87 -23.20
C PHE A 150 -9.07 -17.08 -22.98
N ASP A 151 -9.03 -18.09 -23.87
CA ASP A 151 -9.75 -19.34 -23.70
C ASP A 151 -9.14 -20.19 -22.57
N ALA A 152 -9.99 -20.85 -21.78
CA ALA A 152 -9.51 -21.63 -20.64
C ALA A 152 -8.74 -22.88 -21.08
N GLN A 153 -9.15 -23.55 -22.16
CA GLN A 153 -8.45 -24.74 -22.65
C GLN A 153 -7.06 -24.34 -23.18
N GLU A 154 -6.99 -23.29 -24.01
CA GLU A 154 -5.74 -22.74 -24.55
C GLU A 154 -4.74 -22.40 -23.42
N ILE A 155 -5.19 -21.68 -22.38
CA ILE A 155 -4.31 -21.29 -21.25
C ILE A 155 -3.91 -22.51 -20.40
N PHE A 156 -4.79 -23.50 -20.25
CA PHE A 156 -4.46 -24.71 -19.50
C PHE A 156 -3.36 -25.53 -20.19
N GLU A 157 -3.44 -25.64 -21.52
CA GLU A 157 -2.46 -26.35 -22.36
C GLU A 157 -1.14 -25.59 -22.47
N SER A 158 -1.21 -24.27 -22.67
CA SER A 158 -0.05 -23.41 -22.97
C SER A 158 0.01 -22.14 -22.10
N PRO A 159 0.12 -22.25 -20.76
CA PRO A 159 0.12 -21.08 -19.86
C PRO A 159 1.31 -20.14 -20.08
N ASP A 160 2.45 -20.66 -20.55
CA ASP A 160 3.63 -19.86 -20.83
C ASP A 160 3.43 -18.93 -22.04
N ASP A 161 2.69 -19.39 -23.04
CA ASP A 161 2.40 -18.59 -24.24
C ASP A 161 1.37 -17.50 -23.96
N PHE A 162 0.40 -17.77 -23.08
CA PHE A 162 -0.47 -16.73 -22.53
C PHE A 162 0.32 -15.63 -21.82
N LEU A 163 1.27 -15.98 -20.97
CA LEU A 163 2.09 -15.01 -20.25
C LEU A 163 2.99 -14.20 -21.20
N LYS A 164 3.61 -14.84 -22.20
CA LYS A 164 4.37 -14.15 -23.25
C LYS A 164 3.48 -13.19 -24.05
N PHE A 165 2.27 -13.62 -24.39
CA PHE A 165 1.29 -12.81 -25.10
C PHE A 165 0.93 -11.53 -24.34
N LEU A 166 0.81 -11.62 -23.01
CA LEU A 166 0.64 -10.48 -22.11
C LEU A 166 1.92 -9.65 -21.89
N GLY A 167 3.02 -9.96 -22.57
CA GLY A 167 4.28 -9.22 -22.50
C GLY A 167 5.21 -9.64 -21.35
N VAL A 168 4.96 -10.77 -20.70
CA VAL A 168 5.86 -11.31 -19.68
C VAL A 168 7.02 -12.05 -20.36
N THR A 169 8.12 -11.33 -20.58
CA THR A 169 9.27 -11.81 -21.37
C THR A 169 10.36 -12.51 -20.55
N ARG A 170 10.30 -12.44 -19.21
CA ARG A 170 11.25 -13.11 -18.30
C ARG A 170 10.48 -14.03 -17.35
N LEU A 171 10.30 -15.28 -17.76
CA LEU A 171 9.77 -16.36 -16.94
C LEU A 171 10.95 -17.22 -16.47
N SER A 172 11.15 -17.34 -15.16
CA SER A 172 12.05 -18.36 -14.61
C SER A 172 11.35 -19.72 -14.62
N GLN A 173 12.10 -20.83 -14.58
CA GLN A 173 11.50 -22.18 -14.51
C GLN A 173 10.56 -22.38 -13.29
N THR A 174 10.74 -21.59 -12.22
CA THR A 174 9.96 -21.61 -10.99
C THR A 174 8.93 -20.47 -10.88
N ASP A 175 8.54 -19.89 -12.02
CA ASP A 175 7.63 -18.74 -12.02
C ASP A 175 6.18 -19.13 -11.65
N LYS A 176 5.76 -18.74 -10.45
CA LYS A 176 4.41 -19.01 -9.91
C LYS A 176 3.28 -18.49 -10.80
N ARG A 177 3.53 -17.51 -11.68
CA ARG A 177 2.54 -16.96 -12.61
C ARG A 177 2.04 -18.01 -13.61
N ARG A 178 2.89 -18.97 -13.97
CA ARG A 178 2.52 -20.12 -14.80
C ARG A 178 1.45 -20.97 -14.11
N ASP A 179 1.68 -21.30 -12.84
CA ASP A 179 0.72 -22.05 -12.05
C ASP A 179 -0.58 -21.26 -11.84
N PHE A 180 -0.49 -19.95 -11.63
CA PHE A 180 -1.67 -19.09 -11.48
C PHE A 180 -2.56 -19.11 -12.72
N ALA A 181 -1.97 -18.99 -13.92
CA ALA A 181 -2.70 -19.05 -15.17
C ALA A 181 -3.34 -20.43 -15.39
N LYS A 182 -2.54 -21.50 -15.24
CA LYS A 182 -3.01 -22.87 -15.43
C LYS A 182 -4.12 -23.28 -14.46
N ASN A 183 -3.96 -22.99 -13.18
CA ASN A 183 -4.96 -23.35 -12.16
C ASN A 183 -6.23 -22.51 -12.28
N ALA A 184 -6.14 -21.26 -12.73
CA ALA A 184 -7.31 -20.44 -13.05
C ALA A 184 -8.10 -21.02 -14.21
N ALA A 185 -7.41 -21.48 -15.25
CA ALA A 185 -8.03 -22.15 -16.38
C ALA A 185 -8.70 -23.47 -15.95
N LEU A 186 -7.99 -24.28 -15.17
CA LEU A 186 -8.53 -25.53 -14.62
C LEU A 186 -9.78 -25.30 -13.76
N PHE A 187 -9.83 -24.22 -12.97
CA PHE A 187 -11.00 -23.86 -12.17
C PHE A 187 -12.26 -23.66 -13.03
N LEU A 188 -12.12 -23.02 -14.20
CA LEU A 188 -13.20 -22.82 -15.16
C LEU A 188 -13.58 -24.14 -15.86
N LEU A 189 -12.58 -24.89 -16.33
CA LEU A 189 -12.78 -26.16 -17.05
C LEU A 189 -13.47 -27.22 -16.19
N GLN A 190 -13.06 -27.39 -14.94
CA GLN A 190 -13.65 -28.37 -14.02
C GLN A 190 -15.14 -28.10 -13.73
N LYS A 191 -15.57 -26.85 -13.88
CA LYS A 191 -16.95 -26.43 -13.67
C LYS A 191 -17.72 -26.30 -14.98
N ASN A 192 -17.05 -26.49 -16.12
CA ASN A 192 -17.58 -26.31 -17.45
C ASN A 192 -18.25 -24.93 -17.63
N ILE A 193 -17.54 -23.86 -17.26
CA ILE A 193 -18.02 -22.48 -17.34
C ILE A 193 -16.98 -21.54 -17.93
N SER A 194 -17.42 -20.39 -18.42
CA SER A 194 -16.59 -19.20 -18.61
C SER A 194 -16.46 -18.39 -17.31
N ALA A 195 -15.53 -17.44 -17.28
CA ALA A 195 -15.39 -16.53 -16.14
C ALA A 195 -16.69 -15.75 -15.89
N TYR A 196 -17.43 -15.37 -16.95
CA TYR A 196 -18.70 -14.64 -16.83
C TYR A 196 -19.74 -15.37 -15.97
N GLU A 197 -19.77 -16.69 -16.03
CA GLU A 197 -20.76 -17.53 -15.36
C GLU A 197 -20.43 -17.83 -13.89
N ILE A 198 -19.24 -17.43 -13.41
CA ILE A 198 -18.83 -17.58 -12.00
C ILE A 198 -19.91 -17.03 -11.06
N ALA A 199 -20.46 -15.84 -11.35
CA ALA A 199 -21.48 -15.26 -10.49
C ALA A 199 -22.71 -16.17 -10.38
N ARG A 200 -23.18 -16.75 -11.49
CA ARG A 200 -24.36 -17.62 -11.52
C ARG A 200 -24.16 -18.89 -10.67
N ILE A 201 -23.02 -19.57 -10.81
CA ILE A 201 -22.78 -20.84 -10.09
C ILE A 201 -22.66 -20.65 -8.57
N TYR A 202 -22.34 -19.44 -8.11
CA TYR A 202 -22.28 -19.08 -6.69
C TYR A 202 -23.48 -18.23 -6.27
N ASN A 203 -24.64 -18.39 -6.92
CA ASN A 203 -25.91 -17.75 -6.57
C ASN A 203 -25.85 -16.21 -6.54
N ASN A 204 -24.97 -15.62 -7.35
CA ASN A 204 -24.61 -14.21 -7.36
C ASN A 204 -24.14 -13.69 -5.99
N ASP A 205 -23.60 -14.54 -5.11
CA ASP A 205 -23.12 -14.15 -3.79
C ASP A 205 -21.64 -13.78 -3.83
N ALA A 206 -21.34 -12.50 -3.60
CA ALA A 206 -19.97 -11.98 -3.64
C ALA A 206 -19.02 -12.66 -2.62
N VAL A 207 -19.53 -13.06 -1.46
CA VAL A 207 -18.73 -13.73 -0.42
C VAL A 207 -18.42 -15.17 -0.82
N GLN A 208 -19.37 -15.88 -1.42
CA GLN A 208 -19.13 -17.24 -1.93
C GLN A 208 -18.16 -17.23 -3.10
N ILE A 209 -18.31 -16.29 -4.04
CA ILE A 209 -17.35 -16.09 -5.15
C ILE A 209 -15.95 -15.84 -4.58
N ARG A 210 -15.81 -14.90 -3.63
CA ARG A 210 -14.51 -14.61 -3.01
C ARG A 210 -13.89 -15.85 -2.36
N ALA A 211 -14.68 -16.58 -1.57
CA ALA A 211 -14.21 -17.78 -0.89
C ALA A 211 -13.74 -18.85 -1.90
N ALA A 212 -14.49 -19.07 -2.98
CA ALA A 212 -14.11 -19.99 -4.04
C ALA A 212 -12.78 -19.60 -4.71
N LEU A 213 -12.60 -18.31 -5.03
CA LEU A 213 -11.36 -17.82 -5.65
C LEU A 213 -10.16 -17.96 -4.71
N VAL A 214 -10.31 -17.60 -3.43
CA VAL A 214 -9.23 -17.62 -2.44
C VAL A 214 -8.84 -19.04 -2.02
N ASN A 215 -9.81 -19.93 -1.89
CA ASN A 215 -9.57 -21.31 -1.45
C ASN A 215 -9.06 -22.22 -2.57
N THR A 216 -9.08 -21.76 -3.82
CA THR A 216 -8.52 -22.55 -4.93
C THR A 216 -6.99 -22.49 -4.89
N PRO A 217 -6.29 -23.62 -4.69
CA PRO A 217 -4.85 -23.63 -4.50
C PRO A 217 -4.10 -23.04 -5.69
N ASN A 218 -3.09 -22.20 -5.41
CA ASN A 218 -2.15 -21.68 -6.41
C ASN A 218 -2.81 -21.07 -7.66
N MET A 219 -3.98 -20.44 -7.52
CA MET A 219 -4.67 -19.74 -8.62
C MET A 219 -4.32 -18.24 -8.68
N GLY A 220 -3.48 -17.75 -7.77
CA GLY A 220 -3.05 -16.35 -7.72
C GLY A 220 -4.06 -15.37 -7.10
N TYR A 221 -5.26 -15.83 -6.76
CA TYR A 221 -6.25 -15.04 -6.04
C TYR A 221 -6.04 -15.09 -4.53
N GLY A 222 -5.27 -14.14 -4.00
CA GLY A 222 -5.35 -13.79 -2.58
C GLY A 222 -6.57 -12.92 -2.27
N GLN A 223 -6.86 -12.72 -0.98
CA GLN A 223 -7.99 -11.90 -0.49
C GLN A 223 -8.10 -10.55 -1.21
N LYS A 224 -6.97 -9.83 -1.34
CA LYS A 224 -6.90 -8.53 -2.04
C LYS A 224 -7.35 -8.64 -3.50
N LYS A 225 -6.74 -9.56 -4.26
CA LYS A 225 -6.99 -9.72 -5.70
C LYS A 225 -8.42 -10.19 -5.98
N ALA A 226 -8.96 -11.06 -5.13
CA ALA A 226 -10.35 -11.51 -5.23
C ALA A 226 -11.33 -10.35 -5.01
N ASN A 227 -11.12 -9.51 -3.99
CA ASN A 227 -11.94 -8.31 -3.77
C ASN A 227 -11.87 -7.33 -4.94
N MET A 228 -10.66 -7.09 -5.48
CA MET A 228 -10.48 -6.23 -6.66
C MET A 228 -11.21 -6.78 -7.89
N PHE A 229 -11.09 -8.08 -8.17
CA PHE A 229 -11.79 -8.70 -9.30
C PHE A 229 -13.31 -8.59 -9.15
N ILE A 230 -13.87 -8.92 -7.99
CA ILE A 230 -15.32 -8.81 -7.74
C ILE A 230 -15.80 -7.37 -7.89
N ARG A 231 -15.05 -6.39 -7.37
CA ARG A 231 -15.34 -4.96 -7.57
C ARG A 231 -15.37 -4.63 -9.06
N ASP A 232 -14.34 -5.00 -9.81
CA ASP A 232 -14.24 -4.69 -11.24
C ASP A 232 -15.42 -5.28 -12.01
N MET A 233 -15.89 -6.48 -11.65
CA MET A 233 -17.06 -7.07 -12.31
C MET A 233 -18.35 -6.27 -12.07
N VAL A 234 -18.51 -5.65 -10.90
CA VAL A 234 -19.65 -4.75 -10.64
C VAL A 234 -19.47 -3.40 -11.36
N GLU A 235 -18.30 -2.77 -11.22
CA GLU A 235 -17.99 -1.44 -11.80
C GLU A 235 -18.05 -1.46 -13.34
N LEU A 236 -17.58 -2.54 -13.96
CA LEU A 236 -17.61 -2.73 -15.41
C LEU A 236 -18.95 -3.29 -15.91
N SER A 237 -19.99 -3.31 -15.05
CA SER A 237 -21.34 -3.78 -15.38
C SER A 237 -21.42 -5.22 -15.88
N VAL A 238 -20.45 -6.07 -15.52
CA VAL A 238 -20.43 -7.50 -15.86
C VAL A 238 -21.38 -8.28 -14.94
N TRP A 239 -21.29 -8.04 -13.63
CA TRP A 239 -22.13 -8.61 -12.60
C TRP A 239 -22.82 -7.51 -11.79
N PRO A 240 -23.77 -6.76 -12.37
CA PRO A 240 -24.32 -5.55 -11.76
C PRO A 240 -25.13 -5.81 -10.47
N LYS A 241 -25.50 -7.06 -10.19
CA LYS A 241 -26.39 -7.43 -9.08
C LYS A 241 -25.82 -8.62 -8.30
N LEU A 242 -24.80 -8.36 -7.49
CA LEU A 242 -24.28 -9.33 -6.53
C LEU A 242 -24.94 -9.19 -5.15
N GLN A 243 -25.40 -10.29 -4.59
CA GLN A 243 -25.78 -10.41 -3.19
C GLN A 243 -24.56 -10.26 -2.29
N ASN A 244 -24.75 -9.74 -1.08
CA ASN A 244 -23.69 -9.58 -0.08
C ASN A 244 -22.47 -8.76 -0.57
N PHE A 245 -22.63 -7.94 -1.61
CA PHE A 245 -21.54 -7.15 -2.18
C PHE A 245 -20.97 -6.14 -1.18
N ASP A 246 -21.79 -5.64 -0.25
CA ASP A 246 -21.39 -4.76 0.86
C ASP A 246 -20.39 -5.41 1.84
N LYS A 247 -20.25 -6.75 1.79
CA LYS A 247 -19.27 -7.52 2.58
C LYS A 247 -17.90 -7.63 1.89
N ILE A 248 -17.73 -7.06 0.70
CA ILE A 248 -16.43 -6.95 0.02
C ILE A 248 -15.73 -5.67 0.49
N ASP A 249 -14.57 -5.82 1.11
CA ASP A 249 -13.81 -4.70 1.67
C ASP A 249 -12.94 -3.98 0.64
N VAL A 250 -12.50 -2.77 1.00
CA VAL A 250 -11.37 -2.10 0.33
C VAL A 250 -10.18 -3.06 0.28
N ALA A 251 -9.55 -3.19 -0.88
CA ALA A 251 -8.33 -3.96 -1.01
C ALA A 251 -7.18 -3.22 -0.32
N SER A 252 -6.79 -3.71 0.85
CA SER A 252 -5.72 -3.09 1.62
C SER A 252 -4.37 -3.17 0.89
N ASP A 253 -3.62 -2.07 0.89
CA ASP A 253 -2.24 -2.00 0.45
C ASP A 253 -1.50 -0.80 1.04
N ILE A 254 -0.22 -0.66 0.68
CA ILE A 254 0.63 0.40 1.20
C ILE A 254 0.04 1.81 0.99
N ASN A 255 -0.67 2.07 -0.11
CA ASN A 255 -1.24 3.38 -0.40
C ASN A 255 -2.52 3.62 0.39
N THR A 256 -3.39 2.62 0.53
CA THR A 256 -4.62 2.74 1.34
C THR A 256 -4.31 2.82 2.83
N MET A 257 -3.32 2.06 3.32
CA MET A 257 -2.80 2.14 4.70
C MET A 257 -2.18 3.51 4.99
N LYS A 258 -1.35 4.03 4.08
CA LYS A 258 -0.76 5.38 4.18
C LYS A 258 -1.84 6.43 4.38
N LEU A 259 -2.91 6.35 3.58
CA LEU A 259 -4.01 7.29 3.65
C LEU A 259 -4.81 7.14 4.96
N ALA A 260 -5.06 5.92 5.43
CA ALA A 260 -5.76 5.68 6.70
C ALA A 260 -5.02 6.26 7.92
N LEU A 261 -3.69 6.11 7.94
CA LEU A 261 -2.84 6.67 9.00
C LEU A 261 -2.79 8.20 8.96
N ARG A 262 -2.67 8.80 7.77
CA ARG A 262 -2.56 10.27 7.61
C ARG A 262 -3.89 10.99 7.85
N THR A 263 -5.01 10.39 7.45
CA THR A 263 -6.36 10.86 7.80
C THR A 263 -6.70 10.61 9.28
N ARG A 264 -5.89 9.81 9.98
CA ARG A 264 -6.07 9.42 11.38
C ARG A 264 -7.40 8.69 11.64
N ILE A 265 -8.02 8.10 10.60
CA ILE A 265 -9.10 7.13 10.79
C ILE A 265 -8.57 5.86 11.45
N LEU A 266 -7.28 5.56 11.24
CA LEU A 266 -6.51 4.54 11.94
C LEU A 266 -5.40 5.23 12.72
N LYS A 267 -5.35 4.98 14.04
CA LYS A 267 -4.36 5.53 14.96
C LYS A 267 -3.64 4.39 15.68
N THR A 268 -2.41 4.65 16.09
CA THR A 268 -1.61 3.81 16.98
C THR A 268 -1.05 4.66 18.10
N ASP A 269 -0.69 4.04 19.23
CA ASP A 269 -0.15 4.76 20.40
C ASP A 269 1.28 5.25 20.17
N ILE A 270 2.02 4.53 19.32
CA ILE A 270 3.35 4.92 18.84
C ILE A 270 3.40 4.91 17.31
N PRO A 271 4.32 5.66 16.69
CA PRO A 271 4.64 5.46 15.28
C PRO A 271 5.02 4.00 15.01
N LEU A 272 4.66 3.51 13.83
CA LEU A 272 5.01 2.16 13.40
C LEU A 272 6.53 1.96 13.40
N LEU A 273 6.97 0.80 13.85
CA LEU A 273 8.37 0.44 13.88
C LEU A 273 8.91 0.22 12.47
N SER A 274 10.22 0.44 12.31
CA SER A 274 10.94 0.09 11.09
C SER A 274 10.73 -1.39 10.76
N SER A 275 10.65 -1.72 9.46
CA SER A 275 10.50 -3.11 9.02
C SER A 275 11.65 -4.02 9.45
N PHE A 276 12.84 -3.47 9.76
CA PHE A 276 13.94 -4.22 10.35
C PHE A 276 13.65 -4.79 11.74
N LEU A 277 12.67 -4.23 12.45
CA LEU A 277 12.16 -4.75 13.72
C LEU A 277 10.92 -5.63 13.52
N ASP A 278 10.31 -5.61 12.33
CA ASP A 278 9.11 -6.38 12.01
C ASP A 278 9.40 -7.39 10.89
N ILE A 279 10.52 -8.11 10.98
CA ILE A 279 10.99 -9.00 9.90
C ILE A 279 9.98 -10.13 9.58
N PHE A 280 9.20 -10.55 10.59
CA PHE A 280 8.12 -11.53 10.48
C PHE A 280 6.76 -10.92 10.12
N CYS A 281 6.72 -9.61 9.83
CA CYS A 281 5.54 -8.89 9.34
C CYS A 281 4.32 -8.87 10.28
N TYR A 282 4.51 -9.01 11.60
CA TYR A 282 3.40 -8.99 12.56
C TYR A 282 2.66 -7.65 12.58
N GLN A 283 3.42 -6.55 12.63
CA GLN A 283 2.84 -5.21 12.52
C GLN A 283 2.21 -5.01 11.14
N TYR A 284 2.87 -5.46 10.07
CA TYR A 284 2.28 -5.35 8.73
C TYR A 284 0.90 -6.01 8.66
N ILE A 285 0.78 -7.28 9.09
CA ILE A 285 -0.49 -8.04 9.08
C ILE A 285 -1.54 -7.35 9.95
N TYR A 286 -1.15 -6.89 11.15
CA TYR A 286 -2.10 -6.24 12.05
C TYR A 286 -2.62 -4.90 11.49
N ILE A 287 -1.75 -4.07 10.94
CA ILE A 287 -2.15 -2.77 10.36
C ILE A 287 -2.95 -2.97 9.07
N ASP A 288 -2.66 -4.00 8.27
CA ASP A 288 -3.45 -4.36 7.08
C ASP A 288 -4.90 -4.73 7.45
N GLU A 289 -5.07 -5.55 8.49
CA GLU A 289 -6.39 -5.92 9.03
C GLU A 289 -7.14 -4.68 9.54
N MET A 290 -6.46 -3.82 10.31
CA MET A 290 -7.07 -2.64 10.91
C MET A 290 -7.40 -1.55 9.89
N ASN A 291 -6.60 -1.41 8.83
CA ASN A 291 -6.87 -0.52 7.69
C ASN A 291 -8.18 -0.90 7.00
N THR A 292 -8.36 -2.20 6.73
CA THR A 292 -9.59 -2.74 6.15
C THR A 292 -10.82 -2.38 7.00
N LYS A 293 -10.73 -2.59 8.32
CA LYS A 293 -11.80 -2.24 9.26
C LYS A 293 -12.06 -0.73 9.32
N ALA A 294 -11.02 0.10 9.27
CA ALA A 294 -11.14 1.56 9.31
C ALA A 294 -11.92 2.10 8.11
N TRP A 295 -11.58 1.68 6.89
CA TRP A 295 -12.33 2.11 5.70
C TRP A 295 -13.76 1.57 5.67
N ARG A 296 -14.00 0.34 6.17
CA ARG A 296 -15.37 -0.14 6.37
C ARG A 296 -16.15 0.76 7.33
N LYS A 297 -15.54 1.24 8.41
CA LYS A 297 -16.18 2.20 9.34
C LYS A 297 -16.47 3.52 8.64
N VAL A 298 -15.56 4.05 7.83
CA VAL A 298 -15.81 5.25 6.99
C VAL A 298 -17.04 5.04 6.11
N ARG A 299 -17.13 3.92 5.38
CA ARG A 299 -18.31 3.62 4.55
C ARG A 299 -19.60 3.55 5.37
N LYS A 300 -19.57 2.95 6.57
CA LYS A 300 -20.74 2.91 7.47
C LYS A 300 -21.17 4.31 7.90
N GLU A 301 -20.23 5.18 8.29
CA GLU A 301 -20.54 6.57 8.64
C GLU A 301 -21.02 7.38 7.43
N TRP A 302 -20.49 7.10 6.23
CA TRP A 302 -20.94 7.70 4.99
C TRP A 302 -22.38 7.33 4.64
N VAL A 303 -22.76 6.05 4.72
CA VAL A 303 -24.15 5.64 4.49
C VAL A 303 -25.11 6.32 5.47
N LYS A 304 -24.72 6.48 6.75
CA LYS A 304 -25.56 7.21 7.73
C LYS A 304 -25.67 8.70 7.40
N LEU A 305 -24.59 9.31 6.94
CA LEU A 305 -24.51 10.73 6.65
C LEU A 305 -25.28 11.10 5.37
N ASP A 306 -25.04 10.36 4.30
CA ASP A 306 -25.63 10.59 2.99
C ASP A 306 -25.66 9.29 2.17
N PRO A 307 -26.76 8.52 2.26
CA PRO A 307 -26.95 7.30 1.48
C PRO A 307 -26.91 7.52 -0.03
N SER A 308 -27.26 8.72 -0.53
CA SER A 308 -27.39 8.98 -1.97
C SER A 308 -26.04 9.03 -2.69
N THR A 309 -24.98 9.43 -1.97
CA THR A 309 -23.60 9.51 -2.48
C THR A 309 -22.73 8.35 -2.05
N ALA A 310 -23.12 7.62 -1.00
CA ALA A 310 -22.35 6.50 -0.48
C ALA A 310 -22.34 5.31 -1.48
N PRO A 311 -21.19 4.63 -1.67
CA PRO A 311 -21.13 3.43 -2.47
C PRO A 311 -21.87 2.25 -1.82
N SER A 312 -22.36 1.34 -2.65
CA SER A 312 -23.05 0.12 -2.24
C SER A 312 -22.14 -0.84 -1.46
N SER A 313 -20.82 -0.77 -1.70
CA SER A 313 -19.82 -1.57 -1.01
C SER A 313 -18.55 -0.77 -0.68
N PRO A 314 -17.85 -1.07 0.44
CA PRO A 314 -16.56 -0.48 0.73
C PRO A 314 -15.54 -0.63 -0.40
N CYS A 315 -15.52 -1.78 -1.11
CA CYS A 315 -14.53 -2.04 -2.15
C CYS A 315 -14.56 -1.02 -3.31
N GLN A 316 -15.69 -0.36 -3.55
CA GLN A 316 -15.81 0.68 -4.59
C GLN A 316 -15.01 1.95 -4.24
N MET A 317 -14.61 2.14 -2.97
CA MET A 317 -13.72 3.23 -2.59
C MET A 317 -12.26 2.94 -2.92
N ASP A 318 -11.87 1.67 -3.09
CA ASP A 318 -10.48 1.24 -3.16
C ASP A 318 -9.68 2.01 -4.20
N PHE A 319 -10.19 2.11 -5.43
CA PHE A 319 -9.44 2.74 -6.52
C PHE A 319 -9.17 4.23 -6.25
N LEU A 320 -10.17 4.98 -5.79
CA LEU A 320 -10.01 6.38 -5.40
C LEU A 320 -8.97 6.54 -4.27
N LEU A 321 -9.08 5.72 -3.22
CA LEU A 321 -8.19 5.77 -2.06
C LEU A 321 -6.74 5.40 -2.44
N TYR A 322 -6.58 4.36 -3.25
CA TYR A 322 -5.29 3.96 -3.81
C TYR A 322 -4.65 5.10 -4.60
N ARG A 323 -5.40 5.74 -5.49
CA ARG A 323 -4.92 6.85 -6.32
C ARG A 323 -4.49 8.04 -5.50
N ILE A 324 -5.27 8.45 -4.50
CA ILE A 324 -4.88 9.51 -3.57
C ILE A 324 -3.58 9.13 -2.82
N GLY A 325 -3.52 7.90 -2.28
CA GLY A 325 -2.35 7.41 -1.55
C GLY A 325 -1.08 7.31 -2.40
N ARG A 326 -1.22 7.01 -3.70
CA ARG A 326 -0.12 6.88 -4.66
C ARG A 326 0.29 8.21 -5.30
N GLU A 327 -0.66 9.01 -5.72
CA GLU A 327 -0.43 10.20 -6.56
C GLU A 327 -0.26 11.48 -5.73
N TYR A 328 -0.89 11.57 -4.55
CA TYR A 328 -0.92 12.80 -3.74
C TYR A 328 -0.09 12.68 -2.48
N CYS A 329 -0.12 11.50 -1.86
CA CYS A 329 0.47 11.30 -0.55
C CYS A 329 1.98 11.01 -0.64
N ASP A 330 2.69 11.76 -1.48
CA ASP A 330 4.15 11.70 -1.62
C ASP A 330 4.76 13.10 -1.74
N ASP A 331 6.03 13.25 -1.37
CA ASP A 331 6.76 14.53 -1.30
C ASP A 331 7.22 15.00 -2.70
N ASN A 332 6.27 15.07 -3.63
CA ASN A 332 6.52 15.28 -5.05
C ASN A 332 6.50 16.75 -5.50
N VAL A 333 6.13 17.69 -4.63
CA VAL A 333 6.24 19.14 -4.90
C VAL A 333 7.55 19.65 -4.32
N VAL A 334 8.38 20.25 -5.16
CA VAL A 334 9.71 20.72 -4.80
C VAL A 334 9.74 22.24 -4.88
N GLU A 335 10.19 22.89 -3.80
CA GLU A 335 10.58 24.29 -3.79
C GLU A 335 11.96 24.44 -4.40
N TYR A 336 12.06 25.30 -5.40
CA TYR A 336 13.30 25.65 -6.08
C TYR A 336 13.67 27.10 -5.81
N GLU A 337 14.97 27.34 -5.73
CA GLU A 337 15.56 28.67 -5.70
C GLU A 337 16.64 28.76 -6.78
N CYS A 338 16.67 29.85 -7.54
CA CYS A 338 17.75 30.10 -8.51
C CYS A 338 18.75 31.14 -7.99
N GLU A 339 19.89 31.25 -8.66
CA GLU A 339 20.96 32.22 -8.32
C GLU A 339 20.48 33.68 -8.36
N ASN A 340 19.44 33.98 -9.13
CA ASN A 340 18.82 35.31 -9.16
C ASN A 340 17.74 35.52 -8.07
N GLY A 341 17.64 34.61 -7.09
CA GLY A 341 16.69 34.70 -5.96
C GLY A 341 15.24 34.35 -6.28
N HIS A 342 14.93 33.82 -7.47
CA HIS A 342 13.57 33.40 -7.77
C HIS A 342 13.20 32.12 -6.99
N ILE A 343 12.14 32.21 -6.19
CA ILE A 343 11.51 31.06 -5.53
C ILE A 343 10.29 30.61 -6.33
N PHE A 344 10.16 29.30 -6.59
CA PHE A 344 9.01 28.71 -7.28
C PHE A 344 8.87 27.22 -6.95
N TYR A 345 7.68 26.66 -7.20
CA TYR A 345 7.43 25.23 -7.03
C TYR A 345 7.46 24.48 -8.37
N TYR A 346 7.83 23.20 -8.34
CA TYR A 346 7.74 22.30 -9.48
C TYR A 346 7.42 20.86 -9.03
N PHE A 347 6.77 20.07 -9.89
CA PHE A 347 6.56 18.64 -9.60
C PHE A 347 7.81 17.83 -9.97
N GLY A 348 8.44 17.22 -8.98
CA GLY A 348 9.66 16.43 -9.13
C GLY A 348 10.96 17.23 -8.98
N ALA A 349 12.05 16.51 -8.68
CA ALA A 349 13.34 17.09 -8.29
C ALA A 349 14.38 17.18 -9.43
N GLN A 350 13.96 17.02 -10.70
CA GLN A 350 14.88 16.89 -11.85
C GLN A 350 15.08 18.18 -12.66
N LEU A 351 14.46 19.28 -12.24
CA LEU A 351 14.60 20.56 -12.93
C LEU A 351 16.03 21.11 -12.74
N LYS A 352 16.71 21.43 -13.85
CA LYS A 352 18.08 21.98 -13.85
C LYS A 352 18.15 23.51 -14.02
N SER A 353 17.07 24.14 -14.48
CA SER A 353 17.08 25.56 -14.85
C SER A 353 15.82 26.26 -14.37
N CYS A 354 15.97 27.52 -13.95
CA CYS A 354 14.87 28.35 -13.47
C CYS A 354 13.85 28.64 -14.56
N ILE A 355 12.59 28.27 -14.32
CA ILE A 355 11.48 28.50 -15.27
C ILE A 355 11.22 29.99 -15.45
N LYS A 356 11.29 30.77 -14.36
CA LYS A 356 11.11 32.24 -14.39
C LYS A 356 12.20 32.94 -15.20
N CYS A 357 13.48 32.59 -15.00
CA CYS A 357 14.57 33.14 -15.81
C CYS A 357 14.44 32.75 -17.29
N ARG A 358 13.97 31.52 -17.58
CA ARG A 358 13.80 31.04 -18.96
C ARG A 358 12.77 31.88 -19.74
N ILE A 359 11.70 32.32 -19.09
CA ILE A 359 10.71 33.24 -19.69
C ILE A 359 11.38 34.55 -20.13
N SER A 360 12.36 35.05 -19.36
CA SER A 360 13.17 36.22 -19.71
C SER A 360 14.36 35.93 -20.64
N GLY A 361 14.42 34.75 -21.27
CA GLY A 361 15.51 34.36 -22.18
C GLY A 361 16.83 33.98 -21.51
N LYS A 362 16.89 33.92 -20.16
CA LYS A 362 18.11 33.61 -19.39
C LYS A 362 18.09 32.17 -18.90
N ARG A 363 19.21 31.46 -19.05
CA ARG A 363 19.40 30.12 -18.49
C ARG A 363 20.20 30.22 -17.20
N VAL A 364 19.50 30.12 -16.06
CA VAL A 364 20.09 30.18 -14.72
C VAL A 364 19.81 28.87 -13.99
N SER A 365 20.77 28.38 -13.21
CA SER A 365 20.63 27.15 -12.43
C SER A 365 19.50 27.27 -11.41
N ALA A 366 18.78 26.18 -11.17
CA ALA A 366 17.76 26.10 -10.12
C ALA A 366 18.09 24.93 -9.19
N ASN A 367 18.13 25.21 -7.89
CA ASN A 367 18.50 24.25 -6.87
C ASN A 367 17.27 23.84 -6.04
N PRO A 368 17.01 22.53 -5.86
CA PRO A 368 15.94 22.07 -5.00
C PRO A 368 16.27 22.38 -3.54
N LYS A 369 15.30 22.92 -2.79
CA LYS A 369 15.47 23.31 -1.38
C LYS A 369 14.70 22.43 -0.44
N ARG A 370 13.40 22.26 -0.69
CA ARG A 370 12.48 21.53 0.17
C ARG A 370 11.49 20.74 -0.65
N ARG A 371 10.97 19.66 -0.07
CA ARG A 371 9.94 18.81 -0.66
C ARG A 371 8.69 18.86 0.20
N PHE A 372 7.54 18.80 -0.47
CA PHE A 372 6.23 18.94 0.13
C PHE A 372 5.27 17.94 -0.49
N LEU A 373 4.31 17.50 0.31
CA LEU A 373 3.07 16.95 -0.22
C LEU A 373 2.32 18.09 -0.94
N PRO A 374 1.60 17.81 -2.05
CA PRO A 374 0.80 18.82 -2.73
C PRO A 374 -0.15 19.58 -1.79
N CYS A 375 -0.78 18.89 -0.85
CA CYS A 375 -1.73 19.47 0.10
C CYS A 375 -1.10 20.33 1.20
N GLN A 376 0.24 20.37 1.31
CA GLN A 376 0.93 21.30 2.21
C GLN A 376 1.13 22.69 1.59
N ILE A 377 0.91 22.80 0.28
CA ILE A 377 1.00 24.05 -0.48
C ILE A 377 -0.42 24.49 -0.86
N ASN A 378 -0.65 25.80 -0.97
CA ASN A 378 -1.95 26.28 -1.48
C ASN A 378 -2.09 25.91 -2.95
N SER A 379 -3.27 25.46 -3.39
CA SER A 379 -3.49 25.01 -4.77
C SER A 379 -3.13 26.08 -5.83
N SER A 380 -3.31 27.37 -5.51
CA SER A 380 -2.93 28.49 -6.37
C SER A 380 -1.41 28.64 -6.56
N GLN A 381 -0.61 28.10 -5.64
CA GLN A 381 0.86 28.12 -5.69
C GLN A 381 1.44 26.85 -6.32
N LEU A 382 0.61 25.82 -6.56
CA LEU A 382 1.07 24.62 -7.26
C LEU A 382 1.50 24.95 -8.71
N PRO A 383 2.44 24.19 -9.29
CA PRO A 383 2.93 24.42 -10.64
C PRO A 383 1.81 24.38 -11.68
N ARG A 384 1.68 25.43 -12.49
CA ARG A 384 0.64 25.58 -13.50
C ARG A 384 1.18 26.12 -14.82
N GLU A 385 0.54 25.71 -15.91
CA GLU A 385 0.74 26.23 -17.26
C GLU A 385 -0.64 26.51 -17.88
N ASN A 386 -0.85 27.72 -18.39
CA ASN A 386 -2.14 28.19 -18.93
C ASN A 386 -3.32 27.95 -17.98
N GLY A 387 -3.10 28.20 -16.68
CA GLY A 387 -4.11 28.02 -15.61
C GLY A 387 -4.33 26.57 -15.16
N LYS A 388 -3.80 25.56 -15.86
CA LYS A 388 -3.96 24.14 -15.52
C LYS A 388 -2.74 23.63 -14.75
N LEU A 389 -2.95 22.68 -13.84
CA LEU A 389 -1.84 22.03 -13.14
C LEU A 389 -0.87 21.36 -14.12
N LEU A 390 0.41 21.60 -13.89
CA LEU A 390 1.52 21.05 -14.67
C LEU A 390 1.87 19.63 -14.19
N ILE A 391 0.90 18.73 -14.32
CA ILE A 391 1.00 17.30 -14.03
C ILE A 391 0.29 16.52 -15.15
N LYS A 392 0.58 15.21 -15.25
CA LYS A 392 -0.04 14.33 -16.25
C LYS A 392 -1.56 14.44 -16.24
N ASP A 393 -2.19 14.36 -17.42
CA ASP A 393 -3.64 14.53 -17.57
C ASP A 393 -4.46 13.48 -16.83
N ASP A 394 -3.92 12.26 -16.76
CA ASP A 394 -4.54 11.16 -16.05
C ASP A 394 -4.43 11.29 -14.53
N ASN A 395 -3.60 12.18 -13.98
CA ASN A 395 -3.41 12.32 -12.54
C ASN A 395 -4.65 12.91 -11.85
N LEU A 396 -5.10 12.26 -10.78
CA LEU A 396 -6.33 12.60 -10.08
C LEU A 396 -6.25 14.01 -9.48
N LEU A 397 -5.07 14.52 -9.12
CA LEU A 397 -4.92 15.84 -8.50
C LEU A 397 -5.35 16.94 -9.47
N LYS A 398 -5.20 16.67 -10.78
CA LYS A 398 -5.68 17.53 -11.85
C LYS A 398 -7.21 17.58 -11.88
N THR A 399 -7.89 16.45 -11.66
CA THR A 399 -9.36 16.37 -11.54
C THR A 399 -9.89 17.25 -10.41
N PHE A 400 -9.16 17.35 -9.30
CA PHE A 400 -9.56 18.16 -8.15
C PHE A 400 -8.91 19.56 -8.12
N ASP A 401 -8.35 19.99 -9.26
CA ASP A 401 -7.68 21.29 -9.41
C ASP A 401 -6.71 21.61 -8.27
N GLY A 402 -5.88 20.63 -7.87
CA GLY A 402 -4.84 20.83 -6.87
C GLY A 402 -5.28 20.73 -5.42
N VAL A 403 -6.55 20.43 -5.17
CA VAL A 403 -7.09 20.31 -3.80
C VAL A 403 -7.31 18.84 -3.45
N CYS A 404 -6.65 18.37 -2.39
CA CYS A 404 -6.88 17.02 -1.87
C CYS A 404 -8.23 16.97 -1.16
N ILE A 405 -9.09 16.00 -1.48
CA ILE A 405 -10.41 15.87 -0.84
C ILE A 405 -10.32 15.64 0.68
N PHE A 406 -9.18 15.14 1.18
CA PHE A 406 -8.95 14.90 2.60
C PHE A 406 -8.13 16.02 3.28
N GLU A 407 -7.92 17.17 2.63
CA GLU A 407 -7.14 18.28 3.20
C GLU A 407 -7.66 18.71 4.58
N ASP A 408 -8.98 18.87 4.73
CA ASP A 408 -9.59 19.27 6.00
C ASP A 408 -9.58 18.16 7.07
N VAL A 409 -9.42 16.90 6.67
CA VAL A 409 -9.35 15.75 7.57
C VAL A 409 -7.93 15.59 8.12
N CYS A 410 -6.94 15.63 7.22
CA CYS A 410 -5.52 15.49 7.55
C CYS A 410 -4.94 16.76 8.19
N LYS A 411 -5.47 17.94 7.82
CA LYS A 411 -4.97 19.28 8.19
C LYS A 411 -3.47 19.48 7.88
N PRO A 412 -3.00 19.21 6.66
CA PRO A 412 -1.57 19.15 6.29
C PRO A 412 -0.80 20.46 6.48
N LYS A 413 -1.49 21.60 6.57
CA LYS A 413 -0.92 22.94 6.75
C LYS A 413 -0.83 23.36 8.23
N THR A 414 -1.09 22.45 9.16
CA THR A 414 -1.12 22.73 10.60
C THR A 414 -0.18 21.81 11.36
N GLU A 415 0.16 22.18 12.60
CA GLU A 415 0.97 21.35 13.51
C GLU A 415 0.26 20.04 13.92
N GLU A 416 -1.04 19.89 13.65
CA GLU A 416 -1.77 18.63 13.90
C GLU A 416 -1.42 17.54 12.88
N PHE A 417 -0.87 17.91 11.72
CA PHE A 417 -0.59 16.95 10.66
C PHE A 417 0.44 15.91 11.10
N ARG A 418 0.22 14.66 10.72
CA ARG A 418 1.15 13.56 10.95
C ARG A 418 1.38 12.85 9.62
N ALA A 419 2.57 13.01 9.05
CA ALA A 419 2.99 12.35 7.81
C ALA A 419 3.40 10.89 8.06
N LEU A 420 2.54 10.11 8.73
CA LEU A 420 2.80 8.72 9.05
C LEU A 420 2.95 7.90 7.77
N ASN A 421 3.85 6.91 7.82
CA ASN A 421 4.09 5.97 6.75
C ASN A 421 3.58 4.58 7.14
N PRO A 422 3.05 3.82 6.17
CA PRO A 422 2.60 2.45 6.37
C PRO A 422 3.78 1.50 6.65
N PRO A 423 3.54 0.33 7.24
CA PRO A 423 4.58 -0.67 7.42
C PRO A 423 5.00 -1.24 6.06
N LYS A 424 6.24 -1.76 5.98
CA LYS A 424 6.77 -2.45 4.81
C LYS A 424 7.01 -3.92 5.17
N SER A 425 6.63 -4.83 4.27
CA SER A 425 7.00 -6.23 4.38
C SER A 425 8.42 -6.44 3.86
N ILE A 426 9.24 -7.22 4.58
CA ILE A 426 10.58 -7.63 4.14
C ILE A 426 10.48 -9.01 3.48
N SER A 427 11.09 -9.16 2.29
CA SER A 427 11.14 -10.46 1.60
C SER A 427 12.11 -11.42 2.29
N ILE A 428 11.68 -12.67 2.45
CA ILE A 428 12.53 -13.79 2.94
C ILE A 428 13.51 -14.25 1.85
N LYS A 429 13.04 -14.34 0.60
CA LYS A 429 13.70 -15.06 -0.49
C LYS A 429 14.17 -14.07 -1.55
N GLY A 430 15.43 -13.65 -1.45
CA GLY A 430 16.16 -12.81 -2.39
C GLY A 430 17.67 -12.95 -2.17
N GLN A 431 18.50 -12.40 -3.07
CA GLN A 431 19.96 -12.41 -2.88
C GLN A 431 20.40 -11.76 -1.55
N THR A 432 19.54 -10.93 -0.95
CA THR A 432 19.68 -10.24 0.35
C THR A 432 18.61 -10.65 1.39
N GLY A 433 18.11 -11.89 1.34
CA GLY A 433 17.12 -12.37 2.32
C GLY A 433 17.64 -12.33 3.77
N TRP A 434 16.81 -11.86 4.71
CA TRP A 434 17.21 -11.66 6.12
C TRP A 434 17.55 -12.97 6.86
N THR A 435 17.19 -14.14 6.32
CA THR A 435 17.51 -15.45 6.92
C THR A 435 19.00 -15.79 6.92
N LYS A 436 19.83 -15.05 6.18
CA LYS A 436 21.30 -15.14 6.26
C LYS A 436 21.90 -14.18 7.29
N SER A 437 21.07 -13.40 7.98
CA SER A 437 21.49 -12.29 8.83
C SER A 437 21.49 -12.62 10.32
N TYR A 438 21.24 -13.88 10.70
CA TYR A 438 21.31 -14.30 12.10
C TYR A 438 22.72 -14.03 12.66
N ALA A 439 22.76 -13.31 13.78
CA ALA A 439 23.95 -13.20 14.61
C ALA A 439 23.74 -14.06 15.85
N TYR A 440 24.64 -15.00 16.13
CA TYR A 440 24.56 -15.78 17.36
C TYR A 440 25.21 -15.01 18.52
N ARG A 441 24.63 -15.13 19.71
CA ARG A 441 25.23 -14.60 20.95
C ARG A 441 26.70 -15.03 21.05
N GLU A 442 27.53 -14.12 21.56
CA GLU A 442 28.97 -14.30 21.80
C GLU A 442 29.87 -14.52 20.57
N ARG A 443 29.32 -14.87 19.40
CA ARG A 443 30.11 -15.05 18.17
C ARG A 443 30.40 -13.74 17.44
N GLY A 444 29.56 -12.73 17.67
CA GLY A 444 29.62 -11.46 16.92
C GLY A 444 29.43 -11.68 15.41
N GLY A 445 29.44 -10.60 14.62
CA GLY A 445 29.41 -10.68 13.16
C GLY A 445 28.10 -11.24 12.56
N GLY A 446 27.27 -10.33 12.06
CA GLY A 446 26.06 -10.61 11.30
C GLY A 446 25.49 -9.31 10.77
N GLY A 447 24.55 -9.35 9.82
CA GLY A 447 23.96 -8.13 9.26
C GLY A 447 22.82 -8.38 8.29
N MET A 448 21.74 -7.62 8.45
CA MET A 448 20.69 -7.49 7.44
C MET A 448 21.24 -6.64 6.29
N MET A 449 21.51 -7.25 5.14
CA MET A 449 21.70 -6.49 3.90
C MET A 449 20.32 -6.09 3.39
N GLY A 450 20.04 -4.78 3.39
CA GLY A 450 18.79 -4.19 2.92
C GLY A 450 18.68 -4.09 1.41
#